data_AF-A0A066XJX9-F1
#
_entry.id   AF-A0A066XJX9-F1
#
_cell.length_a   1.000
_cell.length_b   1.000
_cell.length_c   1.000
_cell.angle_alpha   90.00
_cell.angle_beta   90.00
_cell.angle_gamma   90.00
#
_symmetry.space_group_name_H-M   'P 1'
#
loop_
_entity.id
_entity.type
_entity.pdbx_description
1 polymer ?
#
loop_
_entity_poly.entity_id
_entity_poly.type
_entity_poly.pdbx_seq_one_letter_code
_entity_poly.pdbx_strand_id
1 'polypeptide(L)'
;MPHALHPRLPPLAELCITIPSAKRVFASAPGRPRRILLNNVDMAGSNAGMSRKPYHAIPVFRDMVDRCARLCAEDGFPPFVDIIVDAAGRQGDHVDTDDIGYTMLKSHPALVTLELALAAFWRHVGVEPAMVIGYSPSRSPLTRSRLS
;
A
#
# COMPACT_ATOMS: atom_id res chain seq x y z
N MET A 1 13.50 -5.72 18.38
CA MET A 1 13.50 -4.33 18.91
C MET A 1 13.40 -3.41 17.70
N PRO A 2 12.44 -2.48 17.61
CA PRO A 2 12.46 -1.50 16.52
C PRO A 2 13.79 -0.75 16.59
N HIS A 3 14.40 -0.49 15.44
CA HIS A 3 15.67 0.24 15.37
C HIS A 3 15.54 1.60 16.06
N ALA A 4 16.59 2.05 16.74
CA ALA A 4 16.61 3.36 17.37
C ALA A 4 16.36 4.44 16.31
N LEU A 5 15.47 5.39 16.63
CA LEU A 5 15.24 6.54 15.78
C LEU A 5 16.52 7.36 15.63
N HIS A 6 16.61 8.12 14.54
CA HIS A 6 17.74 9.01 14.31
C HIS A 6 17.95 9.94 15.54
N PRO A 7 19.19 10.13 16.05
CA PRO A 7 19.45 10.82 17.32
C PRO A 7 18.98 12.27 17.40
N ARG A 8 18.69 12.91 16.26
CA ARG A 8 18.16 14.28 16.18
C ARG A 8 16.64 14.36 16.21
N LEU A 9 15.93 13.23 16.17
CA LEU A 9 14.47 13.23 16.26
C LEU A 9 14.05 13.28 17.73
N PRO A 10 13.03 14.09 18.08
CA PRO A 10 12.46 14.04 19.41
C PRO A 10 11.89 12.64 19.67
N PRO A 11 11.89 12.17 20.93
CA PRO A 11 11.23 10.94 21.31
C PRO A 11 9.77 10.89 20.84
N LEU A 12 9.30 9.73 20.35
CA LEU A 12 7.93 9.58 19.86
C LEU A 12 6.85 9.98 20.88
N ALA A 13 7.15 9.79 22.18
CA ALA A 13 6.26 10.18 23.27
C ALA A 13 5.97 11.69 23.27
N GLU A 14 6.96 12.53 22.92
CA GLU A 14 6.77 13.99 22.81
C GLU A 14 5.90 14.38 21.61
N LEU A 15 5.84 13.52 20.59
CA LEU A 15 4.97 13.67 19.42
C LEU A 15 3.59 13.03 19.62
N CYS A 16 3.27 12.54 20.83
CA CYS A 16 2.08 11.75 21.11
C CYS A 16 1.96 10.48 20.22
N ILE A 17 3.07 9.96 19.72
CA ILE A 17 3.14 8.73 18.91
C ILE A 17 3.50 7.56 19.81
N THR A 18 2.69 6.50 19.78
CA THR A 18 2.97 5.24 20.48
C THR A 18 3.09 4.12 19.46
N ILE A 19 4.24 3.43 19.40
CA ILE A 19 4.41 2.20 18.63
C ILE A 19 4.21 1.02 19.58
N PRO A 20 3.12 0.24 19.46
CA PRO A 20 2.93 -0.94 20.28
C PRO A 20 4.03 -1.97 20.02
N SER A 21 4.75 -2.40 21.05
CA SER A 21 5.75 -3.47 20.97
C SER A 21 5.12 -4.87 21.10
N ALA A 22 3.83 -4.95 21.42
CA ALA A 22 3.06 -6.18 21.53
C ALA A 22 1.64 -5.98 20.96
N LYS A 23 0.97 -7.08 20.64
CA LYS A 23 -0.43 -7.06 20.21
C LYS A 23 -1.28 -6.41 21.31
N ARG A 24 -1.95 -5.30 20.99
CA ARG A 24 -2.87 -4.61 21.91
C ARG A 24 -4.31 -4.76 21.41
N VAL A 25 -5.24 -4.83 22.35
CA VAL A 25 -6.66 -4.73 22.03
C VAL A 25 -6.94 -3.31 21.55
N PHE A 26 -7.41 -3.19 20.31
CA PHE A 26 -7.79 -1.92 19.73
C PHE A 26 -9.25 -1.58 20.10
N ALA A 27 -9.46 -0.99 21.27
CA ALA A 27 -10.78 -0.57 21.78
C ALA A 27 -11.02 0.93 21.57
N SER A 28 -12.26 1.33 21.26
CA SER A 28 -12.66 2.74 21.29
C SER A 28 -13.15 3.16 22.68
N ALA A 29 -13.07 4.46 22.96
CA ALA A 29 -13.81 5.03 24.08
C ALA A 29 -15.32 4.95 23.80
N PRO A 30 -16.17 4.79 24.84
CA PRO A 30 -17.63 4.83 24.69
C PRO A 30 -18.08 6.06 23.91
N GLY A 31 -18.93 5.88 22.89
CA GLY A 31 -19.46 6.97 22.07
C GLY A 31 -18.53 7.53 20.98
N ARG A 32 -17.37 6.91 20.73
CA ARG A 32 -16.46 7.31 19.63
C ARG A 32 -16.25 6.17 18.61
N PRO A 33 -16.40 6.44 17.30
CA PRO A 33 -16.06 5.45 16.27
C PRO A 33 -14.56 5.18 16.25
N ARG A 34 -14.17 3.97 15.88
CA ARG A 34 -12.76 3.57 15.71
C ARG A 34 -12.23 4.25 14.44
N ARG A 35 -11.08 4.90 14.54
CA ARG A 35 -10.46 5.68 13.46
C ARG A 35 -9.05 5.18 13.20
N ILE A 36 -8.74 4.86 11.95
CA ILE A 36 -7.37 4.60 11.50
C ILE A 36 -6.96 5.63 10.45
N LEU A 37 -5.67 5.96 10.46
CA LEU A 37 -4.99 6.65 9.36
C LEU A 37 -4.31 5.59 8.50
N LEU A 38 -4.66 5.52 7.23
CA LEU A 38 -3.94 4.72 6.25
C LEU A 38 -2.92 5.62 5.56
N ASN A 39 -1.63 5.34 5.76
CA ASN A 39 -0.54 6.02 5.07
C ASN A 39 -0.07 5.14 3.92
N ASN A 40 -0.18 5.64 2.70
CA ASN A 40 0.25 4.94 1.50
C ASN A 40 1.66 5.40 1.10
N VAL A 41 2.61 4.46 1.09
CA VAL A 41 3.96 4.68 0.58
C VAL A 41 4.02 4.05 -0.80
N ASP A 42 4.34 4.87 -1.78
CA ASP A 42 4.65 4.50 -3.15
C ASP A 42 5.66 3.33 -3.20
N MET A 43 5.53 2.53 -4.26
CA MET A 43 6.22 1.26 -4.48
C MET A 43 7.74 1.40 -4.73
N ALA A 44 8.43 2.35 -4.09
CA ALA A 44 9.88 2.33 -3.94
C ALA A 44 10.31 1.41 -2.78
N GLY A 45 9.42 1.14 -1.82
CA GLY A 45 9.63 0.19 -0.71
C GLY A 45 8.78 -1.06 -0.90
N SER A 46 9.38 -2.15 -1.37
CA SER A 46 8.69 -3.41 -1.68
C SER A 46 7.97 -4.02 -0.47
N ASN A 47 6.65 -3.84 -0.38
CA ASN A 47 5.74 -4.65 0.46
C ASN A 47 5.10 -5.82 -0.33
N ALA A 48 5.63 -6.14 -1.52
CA ALA A 48 5.03 -7.05 -2.50
C ALA A 48 4.66 -8.43 -1.93
N GLY A 49 5.32 -8.91 -0.86
CA GLY A 49 5.02 -10.19 -0.20
C GLY A 49 3.93 -10.16 0.88
N MET A 50 3.48 -8.99 1.32
CA MET A 50 2.61 -8.87 2.50
C MET A 50 1.13 -9.15 2.20
N SER A 51 0.70 -9.11 0.94
CA SER A 51 -0.70 -9.29 0.52
C SER A 51 -1.10 -10.70 0.11
N ARG A 52 -0.14 -11.57 -0.20
CA ARG A 52 -0.41 -12.97 -0.60
C ARG A 52 -1.21 -13.71 0.48
N LYS A 53 -0.79 -13.60 1.74
CA LYS A 53 -1.47 -14.26 2.87
C LYS A 53 -2.90 -13.74 3.07
N PRO A 54 -3.16 -12.42 3.16
CA PRO A 54 -4.50 -11.87 3.17
C PRO A 54 -5.40 -12.34 2.03
N TYR A 55 -4.90 -12.36 0.78
CA TYR A 55 -5.67 -12.80 -0.38
C TYR A 55 -6.19 -14.24 -0.24
N HIS A 56 -5.35 -15.15 0.26
CA HIS A 56 -5.75 -16.55 0.47
C HIS A 56 -6.54 -16.78 1.76
N ALA A 57 -6.36 -15.96 2.80
CA ALA A 57 -6.96 -16.21 4.13
C ALA A 57 -8.23 -15.41 4.44
N ILE A 58 -8.45 -14.28 3.77
CA ILE A 58 -9.48 -13.30 4.16
C ILE A 58 -10.47 -13.11 2.98
N PRO A 59 -11.70 -13.65 3.05
CA PRO A 59 -12.68 -13.57 1.95
C PRO A 59 -13.00 -12.13 1.51
N VAL A 60 -13.28 -11.23 2.47
CA VAL A 60 -13.59 -9.82 2.14
C VAL A 60 -12.44 -9.09 1.45
N PHE A 61 -11.19 -9.50 1.73
CA PHE A 61 -10.01 -8.97 1.05
C PHE A 61 -9.98 -9.47 -0.40
N ARG A 62 -10.15 -10.78 -0.59
CA ARG A 62 -10.18 -11.41 -1.92
C ARG A 62 -11.29 -10.84 -2.79
N ASP A 63 -12.50 -10.72 -2.26
CA ASP A 63 -13.66 -10.21 -3.00
C ASP A 63 -13.42 -8.80 -3.54
N MET A 64 -12.74 -7.95 -2.75
CA MET A 64 -12.37 -6.61 -3.19
C MET A 64 -11.29 -6.65 -4.29
N VAL A 65 -10.26 -7.50 -4.13
CA VAL A 65 -9.21 -7.67 -5.14
C VAL A 65 -9.79 -8.16 -6.47
N ASP A 66 -10.62 -9.20 -6.43
CA ASP A 66 -11.22 -9.78 -7.63
C ASP A 66 -12.20 -8.81 -8.29
N ARG A 67 -12.92 -7.99 -7.51
CA ARG A 67 -13.78 -6.94 -8.04
C ARG A 67 -12.99 -5.86 -8.78
N CYS A 68 -11.92 -5.34 -8.19
CA CYS A 68 -11.08 -4.34 -8.84
C CYS A 68 -10.41 -4.91 -10.10
N ALA A 69 -9.92 -6.15 -10.04
CA ALA A 69 -9.33 -6.82 -11.20
C ALA A 69 -10.30 -6.95 -12.38
N ARG A 70 -11.57 -7.30 -12.11
CA ARG A 70 -12.61 -7.34 -13.15
C ARG A 70 -12.86 -5.96 -13.78
N LEU A 71 -13.06 -4.93 -12.97
CA LEU A 71 -13.31 -3.57 -13.46
C LEU A 71 -12.16 -3.05 -14.32
N CYS A 72 -10.92 -3.23 -13.87
CA CYS A 72 -9.75 -2.83 -14.65
C CYS A 72 -9.61 -3.62 -15.96
N ALA A 73 -9.97 -4.91 -15.97
CA ALA A 73 -9.97 -5.70 -17.20
C ALA A 73 -11.04 -5.21 -18.20
N GLU A 74 -12.22 -4.80 -17.72
CA GLU A 74 -13.27 -4.16 -18.53
C GLU A 74 -12.78 -2.85 -19.17
N ASP A 75 -11.93 -2.10 -18.46
CA ASP A 75 -11.31 -0.86 -18.94
C ASP A 75 -10.03 -1.08 -19.77
N GLY A 76 -9.63 -2.34 -20.04
CA GLY A 76 -8.49 -2.68 -20.89
C GLY A 76 -7.11 -2.60 -20.21
N PHE A 77 -7.06 -2.54 -18.88
CA PHE A 77 -5.79 -2.59 -18.15
C PHE A 77 -5.17 -4.00 -18.18
N PRO A 78 -3.82 -4.10 -18.12
CA PRO A 78 -3.16 -5.38 -18.00
C PRO A 78 -3.54 -6.09 -16.67
N PRO A 79 -3.64 -7.42 -16.66
CA PRO A 79 -3.93 -8.17 -15.45
C PRO A 79 -2.81 -7.97 -14.43
N PHE A 80 -3.19 -7.71 -13.17
CA PHE A 80 -2.25 -7.30 -12.11
C PHE A 80 -2.39 -8.10 -10.81
N VAL A 81 -3.29 -9.08 -10.73
CA VAL A 81 -3.51 -9.88 -9.51
C VAL A 81 -2.24 -10.64 -9.11
N ASP A 82 -1.43 -11.05 -10.08
CA ASP A 82 -0.12 -11.65 -9.89
C ASP A 82 0.83 -10.76 -9.06
N ILE A 83 0.75 -9.43 -9.19
CA ILE A 83 1.53 -8.51 -8.34
C ILE A 83 1.14 -8.64 -6.86
N ILE A 84 -0.13 -8.94 -6.58
CA ILE A 84 -0.68 -9.06 -5.22
C ILE A 84 -0.41 -10.44 -4.63
N VAL A 85 -0.43 -11.50 -5.44
CA VAL A 85 -0.26 -12.89 -5.00
C VAL A 85 1.19 -13.39 -5.09
N ASP A 86 1.97 -12.92 -6.06
CA ASP A 86 3.31 -13.39 -6.39
C ASP A 86 4.36 -12.26 -6.33
N ALA A 87 4.83 -12.02 -5.10
CA ALA A 87 5.89 -11.06 -4.81
C ALA A 87 7.28 -11.43 -5.36
N ALA A 88 7.48 -12.70 -5.68
CA ALA A 88 8.81 -13.28 -5.92
C ALA A 88 9.38 -12.92 -7.31
N GLY A 89 8.57 -12.43 -8.24
CA GLY A 89 8.98 -12.23 -9.64
C GLY A 89 9.72 -10.93 -9.96
N ARG A 90 9.99 -10.04 -8.97
CA ARG A 90 10.56 -8.70 -9.24
C ARG A 90 11.96 -8.46 -8.66
N GLN A 91 12.62 -9.49 -8.14
CA GLN A 91 14.04 -9.45 -7.78
C GLN A 91 14.81 -10.26 -8.83
N GLY A 92 15.13 -9.69 -9.99
CA GLY A 92 16.03 -10.41 -10.90
C GLY A 92 16.26 -9.80 -12.26
N ASP A 93 15.22 -9.40 -12.98
CA ASP A 93 15.40 -9.13 -14.40
C ASP A 93 15.52 -7.64 -14.72
N HIS A 94 16.51 -7.34 -15.56
CA HIS A 94 16.68 -6.05 -16.21
C HIS A 94 15.37 -5.65 -16.90
N VAL A 95 14.65 -4.70 -16.32
CA VAL A 95 13.42 -4.14 -16.92
C VAL A 95 13.85 -3.31 -18.13
N ASP A 96 13.57 -3.81 -19.32
CA ASP A 96 13.75 -3.07 -20.56
C ASP A 96 12.91 -1.77 -20.53
N THR A 97 13.32 -0.72 -21.24
CA THR A 97 12.65 0.59 -21.14
C THR A 97 11.18 0.53 -21.57
N ASP A 98 10.83 -0.36 -22.51
CA ASP A 98 9.45 -0.65 -22.93
C ASP A 98 8.65 -1.41 -21.85
N ASP A 99 9.33 -2.20 -21.01
CA ASP A 99 8.76 -2.93 -19.88
C ASP A 99 8.49 -2.01 -18.67
N ILE A 100 9.17 -0.87 -18.56
CA ILE A 100 8.89 0.12 -17.49
C ILE A 100 7.47 0.67 -17.62
N GLY A 101 7.05 1.02 -18.84
CA GLY A 101 5.70 1.55 -19.10
C GLY A 101 4.62 0.52 -18.75
N TYR A 102 4.82 -0.72 -19.18
CA TYR A 102 3.92 -1.83 -18.91
C TYR A 102 3.87 -2.19 -17.42
N THR A 103 5.03 -2.24 -16.78
CA THR A 103 5.18 -2.47 -15.33
C THR A 103 4.49 -1.38 -14.51
N MET A 104 4.58 -0.11 -14.92
CA MET A 104 3.90 1.00 -14.26
C MET A 104 2.38 0.93 -14.44
N LEU A 105 1.91 0.67 -15.66
CA LEU A 105 0.48 0.55 -15.97
C LEU A 105 -0.19 -0.60 -15.18
N LYS A 106 0.58 -1.65 -14.88
CA LYS A 106 0.14 -2.80 -14.08
C LYS A 106 0.29 -2.59 -12.58
N SER A 107 1.34 -1.91 -12.12
CA SER A 107 1.64 -1.73 -10.69
C SER A 107 0.71 -0.73 -9.99
N HIS A 108 0.29 0.33 -10.69
CA HIS A 108 -0.62 1.33 -10.12
C HIS A 108 -1.99 0.75 -9.73
N PRO A 109 -2.73 0.03 -10.59
CA PRO A 109 -3.99 -0.57 -10.19
C PRO A 109 -3.82 -1.65 -9.13
N ALA A 110 -2.70 -2.38 -9.10
CA ALA A 110 -2.40 -3.32 -8.02
C ALA A 110 -2.29 -2.63 -6.65
N LEU A 111 -1.59 -1.49 -6.58
CA LEU A 111 -1.43 -0.72 -5.35
C LEU A 111 -2.77 -0.20 -4.84
N VAL A 112 -3.54 0.46 -5.72
CA VAL A 112 -4.87 0.99 -5.37
C VAL A 112 -5.80 -0.12 -4.90
N THR A 113 -5.77 -1.27 -5.57
CA THR A 113 -6.57 -2.45 -5.20
C THR A 113 -6.20 -2.98 -3.81
N LEU A 114 -4.90 -3.02 -3.48
CA LEU A 114 -4.41 -3.43 -2.17
C LEU A 114 -4.96 -2.55 -1.04
N GLU A 115 -4.97 -1.24 -1.26
CA GLU A 115 -5.50 -0.26 -0.31
C GLU A 115 -7.01 -0.43 -0.10
N LEU A 116 -7.76 -0.61 -1.19
CA LEU A 116 -9.20 -0.85 -1.12
C LEU A 116 -9.52 -2.16 -0.39
N ALA A 117 -8.74 -3.22 -0.64
CA ALA A 117 -8.91 -4.51 0.02
C ALA A 117 -8.59 -4.43 1.53
N LEU A 118 -7.55 -3.68 1.91
CA LEU A 118 -7.26 -3.39 3.31
C LEU A 118 -8.35 -2.56 3.98
N ALA A 119 -8.85 -1.51 3.31
CA ALA A 119 -9.94 -0.70 3.81
C ALA A 119 -11.23 -1.53 3.99
N ALA A 120 -11.53 -2.42 3.05
CA ALA A 120 -12.66 -3.35 3.14
C ALA A 120 -12.51 -4.30 4.33
N PHE A 121 -11.32 -4.87 4.53
CA PHE A 121 -11.03 -5.69 5.70
C PHE A 121 -11.22 -4.93 7.02
N TRP A 122 -10.66 -3.72 7.14
CA TRP A 122 -10.79 -2.92 8.36
C TRP A 122 -12.25 -2.59 8.68
N ARG A 123 -13.03 -2.21 7.65
CA ARG A 123 -14.48 -1.98 7.81
C ARG A 123 -15.21 -3.25 8.26
N HIS A 124 -14.84 -4.40 7.70
CA HIS A 124 -15.41 -5.70 8.08
C HIS A 124 -15.18 -6.05 9.56
N VAL A 125 -14.02 -5.68 10.14
CA VAL A 125 -13.72 -5.89 11.56
C VAL A 125 -14.14 -4.70 12.46
N GLY A 126 -15.02 -3.83 11.94
CA GLY A 126 -15.60 -2.71 12.66
C GLY A 126 -14.65 -1.54 12.92
N VAL A 127 -13.65 -1.34 12.04
CA VAL A 127 -12.73 -0.21 12.07
C VAL A 127 -13.00 0.69 10.87
N GLU A 128 -13.38 1.95 11.10
CA GLU A 128 -13.60 2.90 10.01
C GLU A 128 -12.34 3.73 9.73
N PRO A 129 -11.88 3.81 8.48
CA PRO A 129 -10.84 4.76 8.10
C PRO A 129 -11.36 6.18 8.35
N ALA A 130 -10.60 6.99 9.10
CA ALA A 130 -10.97 8.38 9.34
C ALA A 130 -10.31 9.35 8.37
N MET A 131 -9.19 8.92 7.77
CA MET A 131 -8.41 9.70 6.82
C MET A 131 -7.52 8.74 6.03
N VAL A 132 -7.36 9.04 4.74
CA VAL A 132 -6.40 8.37 3.85
C VAL A 132 -5.42 9.44 3.38
N ILE A 133 -4.12 9.18 3.50
CA ILE A 133 -3.07 10.04 2.96
C ILE A 133 -2.30 9.23 1.92
N GLY A 134 -2.28 9.74 0.69
CA GLY A 134 -1.45 9.21 -0.39
C GLY A 134 -0.28 10.13 -0.67
N TYR A 135 0.92 9.56 -0.81
CA TYR A 135 2.07 10.25 -1.39
C TYR A 135 2.32 9.68 -2.78
N SER A 136 2.22 10.53 -3.80
CA SER A 136 2.67 10.20 -5.15
C SER A 136 3.98 10.96 -5.41
N PRO A 137 5.14 10.30 -5.61
CA PRO A 137 6.27 10.99 -6.19
C PRO A 137 5.86 11.39 -7.61
N SER A 138 5.59 12.68 -7.82
CA SER A 138 5.49 13.20 -9.16
C SER A 138 6.84 12.96 -9.85
N ARG A 139 6.77 12.33 -11.02
CA ARG A 139 7.88 12.03 -11.92
C ARG A 139 8.91 13.19 -11.95
N SER A 140 10.16 12.93 -11.57
CA SER A 140 11.27 13.78 -11.98
C SER A 140 12.07 13.08 -13.08
N PRO A 141 12.09 13.67 -14.28
CA PRO A 141 13.24 13.55 -15.15
C PRO A 141 13.67 14.94 -15.67
N LEU A 142 14.86 15.37 -15.25
CA LEU A 142 15.85 16.04 -16.11
C LEU A 142 15.32 17.15 -17.06
N THR A 143 15.15 18.37 -16.55
CA THR A 143 15.38 19.59 -17.36
C THR A 143 16.82 20.06 -17.16
N ARG A 144 17.76 19.34 -17.77
CA ARG A 144 19.04 19.91 -18.20
C ARG A 144 19.20 19.63 -19.69
N SER A 145 18.70 20.54 -20.51
CA SER A 145 19.32 20.82 -21.80
C SER A 145 19.56 22.33 -21.87
N ARG A 146 20.84 22.69 -21.84
CA ARG A 146 21.34 24.00 -22.23
C ARG A 146 20.82 24.31 -23.63
N LEU A 147 20.31 25.52 -23.83
CA LEU A 147 20.29 26.13 -25.16
C LEU A 147 21.28 27.28 -25.11
N SER A 148 22.38 27.08 -25.84
CA SER A 148 23.20 28.12 -26.45
C SER A 148 22.40 28.82 -27.55
#